data_AF-A0A6M3KT39-F1
#
_entry.id   AF-A0A6M3KT39-F1
#
_cell.length_a   1.000
_cell.length_b   1.000
_cell.length_c   1.000
_cell.angle_alpha   90.00
_cell.angle_beta   90.00
_cell.angle_gamma   90.00
#
_symmetry.space_group_name_H-M   'P 1'
#
loop_
_entity.id
_entity.type
_entity.pdbx_description
1 polymer ?
#
loop_
_entity_poly.entity_id
_entity_poly.type
_entity_poly.pdbx_seq_one_letter_code
_entity_poly.pdbx_strand_id
1 'polypeptide(L)'
;MIVAKIELWPCGSYEGSYELGRVVIVNDGTGDKDFGNYNVRFHTGRSTDLLGVISKGRVKNFKRSLGVFNLLLKSLKGCKV
;
A
#
# COMPACT_ATOMS: atom_id res chain seq x y z
N MET A 1 6.08 -5.14 7.92
CA MET A 1 5.35 -5.15 6.64
C MET A 1 3.97 -4.60 6.89
N ILE A 2 3.43 -3.78 5.99
CA ILE A 2 2.07 -3.25 6.04
C ILE A 2 1.30 -3.79 4.84
N VAL A 3 0.09 -4.29 5.08
CA VAL A 3 -0.85 -4.69 4.03
C VAL A 3 -2.12 -3.87 4.20
N ALA A 4 -2.46 -3.08 3.19
CA ALA A 4 -3.70 -2.31 3.16
C ALA A 4 -4.66 -2.93 2.14
N LYS A 5 -5.87 -3.27 2.60
CA LYS A 5 -6.99 -3.69 1.74
C LYS A 5 -7.77 -2.45 1.31
N ILE A 6 -8.01 -2.29 0.02
CA ILE A 6 -8.85 -1.23 -0.53
C ILE A 6 -10.19 -1.84 -0.90
N GLU A 7 -11.27 -1.32 -0.32
CA GLU A 7 -12.63 -1.78 -0.58
C GLU A 7 -13.49 -0.63 -1.09
N LEU A 8 -14.39 -0.94 -2.02
CA LEU A 8 -15.50 -0.06 -2.35
C LEU A 8 -16.72 -0.47 -1.53
N TRP A 9 -17.34 0.48 -0.86
CA TRP A 9 -18.56 0.30 -0.07
C TRP A 9 -19.69 1.10 -0.74
N PRO A 10 -20.50 0.48 -1.61
CA PRO A 10 -21.60 1.15 -2.27
C PRO A 10 -22.56 1.74 -1.24
N CYS A 11 -22.86 3.03 -1.35
CA CYS A 11 -23.72 3.76 -0.43
C CYS A 11 -23.31 3.66 1.06
N GLY A 12 -22.03 3.38 1.34
CA GLY A 12 -21.52 3.18 2.70
C GLY A 12 -21.99 1.87 3.35
N SER A 13 -22.64 0.98 2.61
CA SER A 13 -23.09 -0.32 3.11
C SER A 13 -21.97 -1.37 3.00
N TYR A 14 -21.77 -2.10 4.10
CA TYR A 14 -20.86 -3.25 4.11
C TYR A 14 -21.41 -4.44 3.31
N GLU A 15 -22.74 -4.63 3.27
CA GLU A 15 -23.38 -5.81 2.66
C GLU A 15 -23.23 -5.90 1.13
N GLY A 16 -22.75 -4.83 0.48
CA GLY A 16 -22.38 -4.82 -0.94
C GLY A 16 -20.90 -4.53 -1.17
N SER A 17 -20.08 -4.53 -0.13
CA SER A 17 -18.67 -4.17 -0.26
C SER A 17 -17.87 -5.21 -1.03
N TYR A 18 -16.90 -4.75 -1.79
CA TYR A 18 -15.97 -5.64 -2.49
C TYR A 18 -14.56 -5.05 -2.54
N GLU A 19 -13.58 -5.96 -2.55
CA GLU A 19 -12.17 -5.62 -2.57
C GLU A 19 -11.73 -5.16 -3.96
N LEU A 20 -11.21 -3.93 -4.05
CA LEU A 20 -10.61 -3.37 -5.26
C LEU A 20 -9.16 -3.85 -5.43
N GLY A 21 -8.45 -4.06 -4.33
CA GLY A 21 -7.08 -4.58 -4.35
C GLY A 21 -6.35 -4.41 -3.04
N ARG A 22 -5.06 -4.77 -3.05
CA ARG A 22 -4.17 -4.67 -1.89
C ARG A 22 -2.91 -3.90 -2.21
N VAL A 23 -2.48 -3.10 -1.24
CA VAL A 23 -1.17 -2.45 -1.23
C VAL A 23 -0.30 -3.17 -0.21
N VAL A 24 0.84 -3.71 -0.65
CA VAL A 24 1.86 -4.28 0.22
C VAL A 24 3.04 -3.31 0.31
N ILE A 25 3.33 -2.82 1.51
CA ILE A 25 4.41 -1.89 1.79
C ILE A 25 5.43 -2.59 2.69
N VAL A 26 6.64 -2.77 2.17
CA VAL A 26 7.73 -3.48 2.85
C VAL A 26 8.88 -2.53 3.03
N ASN A 27 9.35 -2.36 4.28
CA ASN A 27 10.59 -1.65 4.55
C ASN A 27 11.73 -2.42 3.87
N ASP A 28 12.54 -1.75 3.05
CA ASP A 28 13.59 -2.39 2.26
C ASP A 28 14.90 -2.63 3.06
N GLY A 29 14.89 -2.30 4.35
CA GLY A 29 16.04 -2.43 5.26
C GLY A 29 16.97 -1.23 5.25
N THR A 30 16.71 -0.21 4.41
CA THR A 30 17.54 0.99 4.30
C THR A 30 16.87 2.21 4.94
N GLY A 31 17.70 3.24 5.24
CA GLY A 31 17.30 4.43 5.99
C GLY A 31 17.87 4.42 7.41
N ASP A 32 17.31 5.23 8.29
CA ASP A 32 17.77 5.41 9.67
C ASP A 32 16.60 5.36 10.67
N LYS A 33 16.81 5.84 11.90
CA LYS A 33 15.77 5.85 12.94
C LYS A 33 14.56 6.70 12.56
N ASP A 34 14.78 7.80 11.84
CA ASP A 34 13.77 8.83 11.55
C ASP A 34 13.21 8.71 10.12
N PHE A 35 13.99 8.15 9.19
CA PHE A 35 13.64 7.99 7.79
C PHE A 35 13.65 6.53 7.35
N GLY A 36 12.60 6.11 6.66
CA GLY A 36 12.50 4.76 6.07
C GLY A 36 12.40 4.78 4.55
N ASN A 37 12.89 3.72 3.94
CA ASN A 37 12.70 3.41 2.52
C ASN A 37 11.83 2.16 2.39
N TYR A 38 10.90 2.18 1.44
CA TYR A 38 9.87 1.16 1.33
C TYR A 38 9.63 0.75 -0.12
N ASN A 39 9.58 -0.56 -0.35
CA ASN A 39 9.10 -1.17 -1.58
C ASN A 39 7.58 -1.31 -1.51
N VAL A 40 6.89 -0.89 -2.56
CA VAL A 40 5.42 -0.89 -2.66
C VAL A 40 5.01 -1.81 -3.80
N ARG A 41 4.01 -2.67 -3.56
CA ARG A 41 3.39 -3.50 -4.58
C ARG A 41 1.88 -3.35 -4.51
N PHE A 42 1.24 -3.18 -5.67
CA PHE A 42 -0.20 -3.15 -5.82
C PHE A 42 -0.68 -4.43 -6.50
N HIS A 43 -1.66 -5.09 -5.89
CA HIS A 43 -2.25 -6.33 -6.37
C HIS A 43 -3.73 -6.11 -6.64
N THR A 44 -4.25 -6.60 -7.77
CA THR A 44 -5.70 -6.72 -7.99
C THR A 44 -6.22 -7.92 -7.25
N GLY A 45 -7.38 -7.78 -6.61
CA GLY A 45 -8.17 -8.88 -6.05
C GLY A 45 -7.68 -9.49 -4.73
N ARG A 46 -8.36 -10.58 -4.33
CA ARG A 46 -8.52 -11.00 -2.92
C ARG A 46 -7.29 -11.61 -2.23
N SER A 47 -6.20 -11.86 -2.94
CA SER A 47 -5.01 -12.51 -2.37
C SER A 47 -3.72 -11.92 -2.92
N THR A 48 -2.77 -11.65 -2.02
CA THR A 48 -1.40 -11.24 -2.35
C THR A 48 -0.60 -12.34 -3.04
N ASP A 49 -1.06 -13.58 -2.94
CA ASP A 49 -0.28 -14.78 -3.27
C ASP A 49 -0.72 -15.40 -4.60
N LEU A 50 -1.89 -15.00 -5.13
CA LEU A 50 -2.52 -15.61 -6.31
C LEU A 50 -2.81 -14.61 -7.44
N LEU A 51 -2.50 -13.32 -7.26
CA LEU A 51 -2.83 -12.29 -8.23
C LEU A 51 -1.63 -11.40 -8.57
N GLY A 52 -1.47 -11.18 -9.88
CA GLY A 52 -0.36 -10.45 -10.47
C GLY A 52 -0.20 -9.05 -9.88
N VAL A 53 1.05 -8.67 -9.62
CA VAL A 53 1.39 -7.31 -9.25
C VAL A 53 1.08 -6.41 -10.44
N ILE A 54 0.12 -5.51 -10.30
CA ILE A 54 -0.26 -4.56 -11.37
C ILE A 54 0.73 -3.41 -11.43
N SER A 55 1.16 -2.93 -10.26
CA SER A 55 2.05 -1.78 -10.17
C SER A 55 3.04 -1.97 -9.03
N LYS A 56 4.25 -1.45 -9.25
CA LYS A 56 5.32 -1.40 -8.26
C LYS A 56 5.74 0.04 -8.07
N GLY A 57 6.11 0.37 -6.85
CA GLY A 57 6.60 1.69 -6.50
C GLY A 57 7.66 1.62 -5.42
N ARG A 58 8.30 2.75 -5.16
CA ARG A 58 9.22 2.90 -4.04
C ARG A 58 8.99 4.24 -3.37
N VAL A 59 8.93 4.23 -2.04
CA VAL A 59 8.94 5.45 -1.24
C VAL A 59 10.32 5.58 -0.62
N LYS A 60 11.01 6.67 -0.91
CA LYS A 60 12.33 6.98 -0.35
C LYS A 60 12.25 8.13 0.66
N ASN A 61 13.15 8.11 1.63
CA ASN A 61 13.33 9.14 2.66
C ASN A 61 12.01 9.54 3.32
N PHE A 62 11.18 8.56 3.70
CA PHE A 62 9.91 8.81 4.36
C PHE A 62 10.12 9.06 5.85
N LYS A 63 9.74 10.25 6.33
CA LYS A 63 9.79 10.61 7.74
C LYS A 63 8.79 9.75 8.53
N ARG A 64 9.29 8.85 9.37
CA ARG A 64 8.49 7.84 10.08
C ARG A 64 7.47 8.46 11.05
N SER A 65 7.78 9.63 11.60
CA SER A 65 6.87 10.37 12.49
C SER A 65 5.57 10.82 11.82
N LEU A 66 5.49 10.80 10.48
CA LEU A 66 4.24 11.09 9.75
C LEU A 66 3.24 9.93 9.83
N GLY A 67 3.66 8.75 10.29
CA GLY A 67 2.80 7.60 10.52
C GLY A 67 2.39 6.83 9.26
N VAL A 68 1.69 5.72 9.50
CA VAL A 68 1.36 4.73 8.47
C VAL A 68 0.39 5.23 7.40
N PHE A 69 -0.56 6.10 7.78
CA PHE A 69 -1.55 6.62 6.82
C PHE A 69 -0.90 7.51 5.75
N ASN A 70 0.00 8.41 6.16
CA ASN A 70 0.77 9.22 5.22
C ASN A 70 1.71 8.38 4.34
N LEU A 71 2.26 7.30 4.89
CA LEU A 71 3.05 6.35 4.11
C LEU A 71 2.18 5.71 3.01
N LEU A 72 0.99 5.23 3.36
CA LEU A 72 0.04 4.64 2.41
C LEU A 72 -0.33 5.64 1.30
N LEU A 73 -0.70 6.88 1.65
CA LEU A 73 -1.02 7.91 0.67
C LEU A 73 0.15 8.19 -0.30
N LYS A 74 1.37 8.26 0.23
CA LYS A 74 2.57 8.46 -0.59
C LYS A 74 2.88 7.24 -1.46
N SER A 75 2.67 6.03 -0.95
CA SER A 75 2.79 4.77 -1.69
C SER A 75 1.84 4.73 -2.88
N LEU A 76 0.57 5.13 -2.70
CA LEU A 76 -0.43 5.18 -3.76
C LEU A 76 -0.09 6.20 -4.85
N LYS A 77 0.47 7.36 -4.49
CA LYS A 77 0.94 8.38 -5.45
C LYS A 77 2.21 7.98 -6.22
N GLY A 78 3.06 7.15 -5.61
CA GLY A 78 4.35 6.75 -6.17
C GLY A 78 4.28 5.52 -7.10
N CYS A 79 3.16 4.79 -7.09
CA CYS A 79 2.90 3.69 -8.00
C CYS A 79 2.54 4.25 -9.39
N LYS A 80 3.33 3.89 -10.41
CA LYS A 80 2.99 4.15 -11.81
C LYS A 80 2.35 2.88 -12.38
N VAL A 81 1.19 3.02 -12.99
CA VAL A 81 0.53 1.96 -13.76
C VAL A 81 1.27 1.80 -15.07
#